data_AF-A0A9D7S8E1-F1
#
_entry.id   AF-A0A9D7S8E1-F1
#
_cell.length_a   1.000
_cell.length_b   1.000
_cell.length_c   1.000
_cell.angle_alpha   90.00
_cell.angle_beta   90.00
_cell.angle_gamma   90.00
#
_symmetry.space_group_name_H-M   'P 1'
#
loop_
_entity.id
_entity.type
_entity.pdbx_description
1 polymer ?
#
loop_
_entity_poly.entity_id
_entity_poly.type
_entity_poly.pdbx_seq_one_letter_code
_entity_poly.pdbx_strand_id
1 'polypeptide(L)'
;MKLKFFLLTILLLFSRGCDFYSTSLWFFDNPTGETNPLFRFFGIGWNGLIVANIVIVGLIIYTFYYYTFRYNRTIFKSKPNGITDFVSEMYFNEHGRFFDVFYKTPKIKKVLLAHAGYILIRVVIVTSFLATIHNLCQFYNVSIYNTFRELVRRPLYVIYGLMLTSFVYFTYRIWKKEYELNNDSYDNLNR
;
A
#
# COMPACT_ATOMS: atom_id res chain seq x y z
N MET A 1 2.52 18.47 -7.74
CA MET A 1 1.61 17.30 -7.61
C MET A 1 1.70 16.36 -8.82
N LYS A 2 1.66 16.87 -10.06
CA LYS A 2 1.79 16.08 -11.31
C LYS A 2 3.07 15.23 -11.39
N LEU A 3 4.24 15.81 -11.07
CA LEU A 3 5.51 15.06 -11.09
C LEU A 3 5.52 13.90 -10.09
N LYS A 4 5.08 14.12 -8.85
CA LYS A 4 5.01 13.06 -7.83
C LYS A 4 4.07 11.93 -8.25
N PHE A 5 2.96 12.26 -8.92
CA PHE A 5 2.07 11.26 -9.47
C PHE A 5 2.79 10.41 -10.52
N PHE A 6 3.40 11.05 -11.52
CA PHE A 6 4.10 10.37 -12.60
C PHE A 6 5.26 9.49 -12.09
N LEU A 7 6.10 10.02 -11.19
CA LEU A 7 7.21 9.28 -10.60
C LEU A 7 6.75 8.03 -9.85
N LEU A 8 5.72 8.14 -9.02
CA LEU A 8 5.21 6.99 -8.25
C LEU A 8 4.49 5.98 -9.15
N THR A 9 3.78 6.43 -10.18
CA THR A 9 3.15 5.53 -11.15
C THR A 9 4.19 4.77 -11.97
N ILE A 10 5.24 5.44 -12.45
CA ILE A 10 6.37 4.76 -13.13
C ILE A 10 7.03 3.78 -12.18
N LEU A 11 7.33 4.19 -10.96
CA LEU A 11 7.99 3.34 -9.98
C LEU A 11 7.12 2.12 -9.62
N LEU A 12 5.80 2.29 -9.55
CA LEU A 12 4.84 1.19 -9.39
C LEU A 12 4.95 0.22 -10.57
N LEU A 13 4.81 0.70 -11.80
CA LEU A 13 4.86 -0.15 -12.99
C LEU A 13 6.21 -0.87 -13.12
N PHE A 14 7.30 -0.17 -12.85
CA PHE A 14 8.65 -0.74 -12.84
C PHE A 14 8.79 -1.84 -11.77
N SER A 15 8.45 -1.55 -10.52
CA SER A 15 8.54 -2.52 -9.43
C SER A 15 7.63 -3.74 -9.64
N ARG A 16 6.42 -3.55 -10.18
CA ARG A 16 5.54 -4.65 -10.60
C ARG A 16 6.12 -5.48 -11.74
N GLY A 17 6.74 -4.83 -12.72
CA GLY A 17 7.43 -5.50 -13.82
C GLY A 17 8.58 -6.37 -13.33
N CYS A 18 9.41 -5.87 -12.41
CA CYS A 18 10.47 -6.64 -11.76
C CYS A 18 9.93 -7.84 -10.99
N ASP A 19 8.87 -7.65 -10.20
CA ASP A 19 8.24 -8.71 -9.42
C ASP A 19 7.67 -9.80 -10.34
N PHE A 20 6.94 -9.38 -11.37
CA PHE A 20 6.34 -10.28 -12.35
C PHE A 20 7.39 -11.07 -13.14
N TYR A 21 8.49 -10.43 -13.55
CA TYR A 21 9.64 -11.10 -14.17
C TYR A 21 10.30 -12.11 -13.22
N SER A 22 10.58 -11.71 -11.97
CA SER A 22 11.20 -12.61 -11.01
C SER A 22 10.30 -13.83 -10.67
N THR A 23 8.99 -13.62 -10.66
CA THR A 23 7.99 -14.67 -10.44
C THR A 23 7.90 -15.58 -11.67
N SER A 24 7.98 -15.05 -12.89
CA SER A 24 7.92 -15.87 -14.11
C SER A 24 9.07 -16.86 -14.18
N LEU A 25 10.27 -16.46 -13.75
CA LEU A 25 11.43 -17.37 -13.68
C LEU A 25 11.11 -18.60 -12.83
N TRP A 26 10.53 -18.40 -11.65
CA TRP A 26 10.12 -19.49 -10.76
C TRP A 26 8.93 -20.28 -11.28
N PHE A 27 7.91 -19.60 -11.80
CA PHE A 27 6.67 -20.24 -12.27
C PHE A 27 6.93 -21.20 -13.43
N PHE A 28 7.80 -20.83 -14.38
CA PHE A 28 8.10 -21.66 -15.55
C PHE A 28 9.17 -22.72 -15.28
N ASP A 29 10.09 -22.49 -14.33
CA ASP A 29 11.11 -23.48 -13.95
C ASP A 29 10.54 -24.55 -13.00
N ASN A 30 9.74 -24.15 -12.00
CA ASN A 30 9.09 -25.08 -11.09
C ASN A 30 7.73 -24.55 -10.59
N PRO A 31 6.62 -24.82 -11.31
CA PRO A 31 5.29 -24.31 -10.98
C PRO A 31 4.76 -24.81 -9.62
N THR A 32 5.29 -25.91 -9.08
CA THR A 32 4.87 -26.45 -7.76
C THR A 32 5.43 -25.66 -6.58
N GLY A 33 6.47 -24.84 -6.81
CA GLY A 33 7.04 -23.94 -5.81
C GLY A 33 6.33 -22.59 -5.67
N GLU A 34 5.32 -22.32 -6.51
CA GLU A 34 4.62 -21.04 -6.53
C GLU A 34 3.81 -20.83 -5.23
N THR A 35 4.20 -19.80 -4.47
CA THR A 35 3.56 -19.49 -3.18
C THR A 35 2.44 -18.46 -3.30
N ASN A 36 2.15 -17.96 -4.51
CA ASN A 36 1.09 -17.00 -4.73
C ASN A 36 -0.27 -17.57 -4.29
N PRO A 37 -0.98 -16.89 -3.38
CA PRO A 37 -2.28 -17.34 -2.88
C PRO A 37 -3.30 -17.63 -3.99
N LEU A 38 -3.28 -16.86 -5.09
CA LEU A 38 -4.20 -17.06 -6.22
C LEU A 38 -3.95 -18.38 -6.94
N PHE A 39 -2.68 -18.75 -7.12
CA PHE A 39 -2.33 -20.05 -7.70
C PHE A 39 -2.61 -21.19 -6.71
N ARG A 40 -2.13 -21.05 -5.46
CA ARG A 40 -2.17 -22.12 -4.46
C ARG A 40 -3.56 -22.43 -3.91
N PHE A 41 -4.40 -21.41 -3.69
CA PHE A 41 -5.74 -21.61 -3.10
C PHE A 41 -6.86 -21.62 -4.15
N PHE A 42 -6.69 -20.91 -5.28
CA PHE A 42 -7.73 -20.78 -6.30
C PHE A 42 -7.41 -21.48 -7.62
N GLY A 43 -6.23 -22.11 -7.75
CA GLY A 43 -5.83 -22.82 -8.97
C GLY A 43 -5.65 -21.91 -10.19
N ILE A 44 -5.49 -20.60 -9.98
CA ILE A 44 -5.42 -19.62 -11.06
C ILE A 44 -4.05 -19.73 -11.74
N GLY A 45 -4.03 -20.20 -12.99
CA GLY A 45 -2.80 -20.29 -13.79
C GLY A 45 -2.20 -18.93 -14.17
N TRP A 46 -1.05 -18.97 -14.86
CA TRP A 46 -0.26 -17.79 -15.22
C TRP A 46 -1.06 -16.63 -15.83
N ASN A 47 -1.90 -16.91 -16.83
CA ASN A 47 -2.73 -15.90 -17.49
C ASN A 47 -3.67 -15.19 -16.52
N GLY A 48 -4.25 -15.91 -15.57
CA GLY A 48 -5.11 -15.32 -14.55
C GLY A 48 -4.33 -14.46 -13.55
N LEU A 49 -3.08 -14.81 -13.23
CA LEU A 49 -2.19 -13.96 -12.43
C LEU A 49 -1.90 -12.63 -13.14
N ILE A 50 -1.71 -12.65 -14.47
CA ILE A 50 -1.51 -11.42 -15.26
C ILE A 50 -2.74 -10.53 -15.18
N VAL A 51 -3.92 -11.11 -15.47
CA VAL A 51 -5.19 -10.37 -15.46
C VAL A 51 -5.47 -9.78 -14.09
N ALA A 52 -5.30 -10.56 -13.02
CA ALA A 52 -5.44 -10.07 -11.65
C ALA A 52 -4.47 -8.90 -11.36
N ASN A 53 -3.22 -8.98 -11.84
CA ASN A 53 -2.26 -7.90 -11.65
C ASN A 53 -2.68 -6.62 -12.37
N ILE A 54 -3.09 -6.72 -13.64
CA ILE A 54 -3.56 -5.59 -14.44
C ILE A 54 -4.73 -4.89 -13.73
N VAL A 55 -5.71 -5.67 -13.24
CA VAL A 55 -6.88 -5.13 -12.54
C VAL A 55 -6.48 -4.43 -11.24
N ILE A 56 -5.67 -5.08 -10.40
CA ILE A 56 -5.25 -4.53 -9.10
C ILE A 56 -4.39 -3.27 -9.29
N VAL A 57 -3.40 -3.33 -10.18
CA VAL A 57 -2.51 -2.18 -10.47
C VAL A 57 -3.31 -1.03 -11.08
N GLY A 58 -4.23 -1.32 -12.00
CA GLY A 58 -5.15 -0.32 -12.57
C GLY A 58 -5.97 0.37 -11.49
N LEU A 59 -6.53 -0.39 -10.53
CA LEU A 59 -7.29 0.16 -9.42
C LEU A 59 -6.42 1.02 -8.47
N ILE A 60 -5.18 0.61 -8.21
CA ILE A 60 -4.23 1.41 -7.41
C ILE A 60 -3.90 2.73 -8.10
N ILE A 61 -3.62 2.70 -9.41
CA ILE A 61 -3.34 3.92 -10.18
C ILE A 61 -4.57 4.83 -10.19
N TYR A 62 -5.77 4.28 -10.37
CA TYR A 62 -7.02 5.05 -10.35
C TYR A 62 -7.27 5.72 -8.99
N THR A 63 -7.16 4.97 -7.90
CA THR A 63 -7.35 5.53 -6.55
C THR A 63 -6.28 6.55 -6.18
N PHE A 64 -5.04 6.35 -6.63
CA PHE A 64 -3.97 7.33 -6.44
C PHE A 64 -4.14 8.58 -7.31
N TYR A 65 -4.68 8.43 -8.54
CA TYR A 65 -5.11 9.54 -9.37
C TYR A 65 -6.21 10.35 -8.66
N TYR A 66 -7.21 9.65 -8.12
CA TYR A 66 -8.28 10.29 -7.34
C TYR A 66 -7.72 11.09 -6.16
N TYR A 67 -6.83 10.48 -5.35
CA TYR A 67 -6.15 11.16 -4.26
C TYR A 67 -5.39 12.42 -4.72
N THR A 68 -4.71 12.35 -5.88
CA THR A 68 -3.81 13.43 -6.29
C THR A 68 -4.55 14.60 -6.93
N PHE A 69 -5.62 14.34 -7.69
CA PHE A 69 -6.24 15.34 -8.56
C PHE A 69 -7.69 15.66 -8.24
N ARG A 70 -8.41 14.79 -7.52
CA ARG A 70 -9.86 14.93 -7.29
C ARG A 70 -10.23 15.01 -5.82
N TYR A 71 -9.39 14.50 -4.93
CA TYR A 71 -9.65 14.50 -3.51
C TYR A 71 -9.48 15.91 -2.93
N ASN A 72 -10.61 16.49 -2.52
CA ASN A 72 -10.65 17.72 -1.75
C ASN A 72 -10.82 17.36 -0.28
N ARG A 73 -9.89 17.85 0.53
CA ARG A 73 -9.90 17.66 1.97
C ARG A 73 -10.99 18.52 2.58
N THR A 74 -11.68 17.98 3.56
CA THR A 74 -12.60 18.75 4.41
C THR A 74 -11.77 19.47 5.46
N ILE A 75 -11.97 20.79 5.57
CA ILE A 75 -11.41 21.59 6.67
C ILE A 75 -12.48 21.59 7.77
N PHE A 76 -12.10 21.14 8.97
CA PHE A 76 -13.00 21.13 10.11
C PHE A 76 -13.09 22.51 10.73
N LYS A 77 -14.31 22.90 11.13
CA LYS A 77 -14.56 24.21 11.78
C LYS A 77 -14.07 24.25 13.22
N SER A 78 -13.87 23.11 13.85
CA SER A 78 -13.31 22.96 15.19
C SER A 78 -11.88 22.47 15.10
N LYS A 79 -11.00 23.01 15.95
CA LYS A 79 -9.63 22.50 16.09
C LYS A 79 -9.68 21.14 16.81
N PRO A 80 -9.25 20.04 16.17
CA PRO A 80 -9.23 18.74 16.82
C PRO A 80 -8.18 18.71 17.94
N ASN A 81 -8.48 18.03 19.06
CA ASN A 81 -7.58 17.94 20.21
C ASN A 81 -6.33 17.09 19.93
N GLY A 82 -6.40 16.21 18.93
CA GLY A 82 -5.29 15.35 18.53
C GLY A 82 -5.58 14.58 17.24
N ILE A 83 -4.60 13.79 16.78
CA ILE A 83 -4.68 13.05 15.53
C ILE A 83 -5.81 12.00 15.54
N THR A 84 -6.07 11.36 16.68
CA THR A 84 -7.11 10.34 16.82
C THR A 84 -8.50 10.95 16.70
N ASP A 85 -8.72 12.12 17.30
CA ASP A 85 -9.98 12.86 17.20
C ASP A 85 -10.20 13.37 15.79
N PHE A 86 -9.14 13.91 15.16
CA PHE A 86 -9.18 14.32 13.75
C PHE A 86 -9.54 13.16 12.82
N VAL A 87 -8.91 12.00 12.99
CA VAL A 87 -9.20 10.80 12.18
C VAL A 87 -10.64 10.34 12.40
N SER A 88 -11.13 10.35 13.64
CA SER A 88 -12.51 9.98 13.96
C SER A 88 -13.50 10.91 13.25
N GLU A 89 -13.29 12.21 13.34
CA GLU A 89 -14.13 13.22 12.69
C GLU A 89 -14.06 13.09 11.16
N MET A 90 -12.87 12.88 10.60
CA MET A 90 -12.65 12.76 9.16
C MET A 90 -13.28 11.51 8.53
N TYR A 91 -13.29 10.37 9.21
CA TYR A 91 -13.89 9.15 8.67
C TYR A 91 -15.37 8.96 9.07
N PHE A 92 -15.79 9.46 10.23
CA PHE A 92 -17.08 9.15 10.83
C PHE A 92 -17.94 10.37 11.21
N ASN A 93 -17.43 11.61 11.06
CA ASN A 93 -18.06 12.85 11.53
C ASN A 93 -18.41 12.83 13.03
N GLU A 94 -17.67 12.05 13.83
CA GLU A 94 -17.91 11.87 15.27
C GLU A 94 -16.56 11.75 15.99
N HIS A 95 -16.42 12.36 17.15
CA HIS A 95 -15.23 12.24 17.99
C HIS A 95 -15.17 10.88 18.70
N GLY A 96 -13.97 10.46 19.14
CA GLY A 96 -13.79 9.25 19.94
C GLY A 96 -13.97 7.91 19.21
N ARG A 97 -14.17 7.90 17.89
CA ARG A 97 -14.39 6.70 17.06
C ARG A 97 -13.15 6.25 16.27
N PHE A 98 -11.97 6.48 16.82
CA PHE A 98 -10.71 6.20 16.12
C PHE A 98 -10.55 4.72 15.79
N PHE A 99 -10.90 3.84 16.73
CA PHE A 99 -10.79 2.40 16.52
C PHE A 99 -11.74 1.88 15.45
N ASP A 100 -12.85 2.58 15.18
CA ASP A 100 -13.82 2.18 14.14
C ASP A 100 -13.18 2.15 12.74
N VAL A 101 -12.09 2.88 12.51
CA VAL A 101 -11.35 2.87 11.23
C VAL A 101 -10.88 1.46 10.86
N PHE A 102 -10.60 0.60 11.84
CA PHE A 102 -10.07 -0.74 11.58
C PHE A 102 -11.13 -1.78 11.24
N TYR A 103 -12.40 -1.54 11.59
CA TYR A 103 -13.44 -2.58 11.50
C TYR A 103 -14.81 -2.10 11.01
N LYS A 104 -15.03 -0.78 10.84
CA LYS A 104 -16.25 -0.22 10.24
C LYS A 104 -15.91 0.54 8.97
N THR A 105 -16.80 0.41 7.98
CA THR A 105 -16.72 1.24 6.77
C THR A 105 -16.95 2.71 7.14
N PRO A 106 -16.06 3.62 6.74
CA PRO A 106 -16.24 5.06 6.96
C PRO A 106 -17.54 5.59 6.38
N LYS A 107 -18.16 6.55 7.07
CA LYS A 107 -19.30 7.28 6.52
C LYS A 107 -18.89 8.07 5.28
N ILE A 108 -17.69 8.67 5.32
CA ILE A 108 -17.13 9.43 4.20
C ILE A 108 -16.28 8.52 3.31
N LYS A 109 -16.93 7.80 2.38
CA LYS A 109 -16.27 6.86 1.45
C LYS A 109 -15.18 7.50 0.57
N LYS A 110 -15.29 8.80 0.27
CA LYS A 110 -14.32 9.54 -0.55
C LYS A 110 -12.94 9.63 0.13
N VAL A 111 -12.90 9.81 1.45
CA VAL A 111 -11.67 9.84 2.24
C VAL A 111 -11.01 8.47 2.18
N LEU A 112 -11.78 7.39 2.38
CA LEU A 112 -11.25 6.03 2.28
C LEU A 112 -10.62 5.76 0.91
N LEU A 113 -11.33 6.10 -0.18
CA LEU A 113 -10.84 5.89 -1.54
C LEU A 113 -9.52 6.64 -1.79
N ALA A 114 -9.43 7.89 -1.34
CA ALA A 114 -8.25 8.71 -1.50
C ALA A 114 -7.07 8.20 -0.65
N HIS A 115 -7.32 7.89 0.62
CA HIS A 115 -6.28 7.37 1.53
C HIS A 115 -5.78 6.01 1.08
N ALA A 116 -6.67 5.13 0.60
CA ALA A 116 -6.30 3.86 -0.02
C ALA A 116 -5.34 4.08 -1.20
N GLY A 117 -5.64 5.01 -2.11
CA GLY A 117 -4.73 5.35 -3.21
C GLY A 117 -3.36 5.86 -2.76
N TYR A 118 -3.32 6.71 -1.72
CA TYR A 118 -2.06 7.19 -1.15
C TYR A 118 -1.22 6.05 -0.53
N ILE A 119 -1.87 5.15 0.21
CA ILE A 119 -1.20 4.07 0.95
C ILE A 119 -0.77 2.96 -0.02
N LEU A 120 -1.70 2.43 -0.82
CA LEU A 120 -1.50 1.23 -1.62
C LEU A 120 -0.40 1.40 -2.67
N ILE A 121 -0.30 2.56 -3.34
CA ILE A 121 0.78 2.74 -4.34
C ILE A 121 2.16 2.58 -3.70
N ARG A 122 2.35 3.05 -2.47
CA ARG A 122 3.64 3.01 -1.77
C ARG A 122 3.92 1.63 -1.20
N VAL A 123 2.91 1.02 -0.57
CA VAL A 123 3.01 -0.33 -0.03
C VAL A 123 3.35 -1.31 -1.15
N VAL A 124 2.61 -1.26 -2.27
CA VAL A 124 2.83 -2.18 -3.38
C VAL A 124 4.20 -2.00 -4.04
N ILE A 125 4.72 -0.77 -4.15
CA ILE A 125 6.10 -0.55 -4.59
C ILE A 125 7.09 -1.27 -3.68
N VAL A 126 6.99 -1.04 -2.36
CA VAL A 126 7.89 -1.64 -1.37
C VAL A 126 7.82 -3.17 -1.42
N THR A 127 6.62 -3.73 -1.40
CA THR A 127 6.44 -5.19 -1.40
C THR A 127 6.89 -5.83 -2.70
N SER A 128 6.71 -5.16 -3.85
CA SER A 128 7.13 -5.69 -5.14
C SER A 128 8.65 -5.77 -5.23
N PHE A 129 9.38 -4.77 -4.70
CA PHE A 129 10.83 -4.87 -4.61
C PHE A 129 11.30 -5.96 -3.63
N LEU A 130 10.66 -6.08 -2.46
CA LEU A 130 10.98 -7.14 -1.51
C LEU A 130 10.78 -8.53 -2.12
N ALA A 131 9.67 -8.74 -2.83
CA ALA A 131 9.38 -9.99 -3.52
C ALA A 131 10.38 -10.25 -4.66
N THR A 132 10.69 -9.23 -5.47
CA THR A 132 11.72 -9.32 -6.52
C THR A 132 13.07 -9.77 -5.95
N ILE A 133 13.54 -9.09 -4.90
CA ILE A 133 14.84 -9.39 -4.26
C ILE A 133 14.82 -10.82 -3.72
N HIS A 134 13.75 -11.21 -3.02
CA HIS A 134 13.59 -12.57 -2.52
C HIS A 134 13.69 -13.60 -3.64
N ASN A 135 12.89 -13.44 -4.69
CA ASN A 135 12.81 -14.38 -5.81
C ASN A 135 14.14 -14.49 -6.56
N LEU A 136 14.78 -13.37 -6.88
CA LEU A 136 16.06 -13.36 -7.59
C LEU A 136 17.19 -13.94 -6.73
N CYS A 137 17.31 -13.54 -5.47
CA CYS A 137 18.34 -14.09 -4.58
C CYS A 137 18.17 -15.59 -4.37
N GLN A 138 16.93 -16.06 -4.29
CA GLN A 138 16.62 -17.47 -4.19
C GLN A 138 16.90 -18.23 -5.50
N PHE A 139 16.53 -17.67 -6.66
CA PHE A 139 16.76 -18.28 -7.98
C PHE A 139 18.26 -18.42 -8.29
N TYR A 140 19.05 -17.36 -8.06
CA TYR A 140 20.50 -17.36 -8.30
C TYR A 140 21.33 -17.94 -7.15
N ASN A 141 20.69 -18.51 -6.12
CA ASN A 141 21.36 -19.14 -4.99
C ASN A 141 22.40 -18.23 -4.29
N VAL A 142 22.05 -16.96 -4.07
CA VAL A 142 22.96 -15.95 -3.51
C VAL A 142 23.36 -16.32 -2.08
N SER A 143 24.66 -16.52 -1.85
CA SER A 143 25.22 -17.04 -0.59
C SER A 143 24.74 -16.29 0.66
N ILE A 144 24.85 -14.96 0.69
CA ILE A 144 24.41 -14.13 1.82
C ILE A 144 22.91 -14.33 2.11
N TYR A 145 22.11 -14.43 1.04
CA TYR A 145 20.68 -14.62 1.18
C TYR A 145 20.35 -16.01 1.72
N ASN A 146 21.08 -17.05 1.33
CA ASN A 146 20.90 -18.40 1.85
C ASN A 146 21.16 -18.45 3.36
N THR A 147 22.23 -17.84 3.83
CA THR A 147 22.50 -17.73 5.27
C THR A 147 21.37 -17.01 6.00
N PHE A 148 20.84 -15.92 5.42
CA PHE A 148 19.65 -15.25 5.96
C PHE A 148 18.44 -16.18 6.02
N ARG A 149 18.18 -16.96 4.96
CA ARG A 149 17.06 -17.92 4.91
C ARG A 149 17.21 -19.02 5.95
N GLU A 150 18.41 -19.53 6.18
CA GLU A 150 18.70 -20.54 7.21
C GLU A 150 18.47 -19.99 8.63
N LEU A 151 18.92 -18.75 8.88
CA LEU A 151 18.75 -18.08 10.17
C LEU A 151 17.27 -17.81 10.47
N VAL A 152 16.55 -17.22 9.51
CA VAL A 152 15.16 -16.80 9.67
C VAL A 152 14.18 -17.97 9.52
N ARG A 153 14.58 -19.02 8.81
CA ARG A 153 13.79 -20.21 8.40
C ARG A 153 12.59 -19.93 7.51
N ARG A 154 11.84 -18.84 7.75
CA ARG A 154 10.63 -18.46 7.00
C ARG A 154 10.69 -17.00 6.51
N PRO A 155 11.45 -16.72 5.43
CA PRO A 155 11.59 -15.38 4.86
C PRO A 155 10.26 -14.69 4.51
N LEU A 156 9.24 -15.47 4.12
CA LEU A 156 7.89 -14.97 3.81
C LEU A 156 7.29 -14.16 4.97
N TYR A 157 7.49 -14.56 6.22
CA TYR A 157 6.99 -13.82 7.38
C TYR A 157 7.69 -12.48 7.57
N VAL A 158 8.96 -12.39 7.21
CA VAL A 158 9.69 -11.11 7.22
C VAL A 158 9.11 -10.19 6.15
N ILE A 159 8.86 -10.70 4.94
CA ILE A 159 8.26 -9.92 3.85
C ILE A 159 6.86 -9.43 4.24
N TYR A 160 6.01 -10.29 4.81
CA TYR A 160 4.68 -9.88 5.29
C TYR A 160 4.74 -8.91 6.47
N GLY A 161 5.71 -9.09 7.38
CA GLY A 161 5.95 -8.14 8.47
C GLY A 161 6.35 -6.76 7.96
N LEU A 162 7.24 -6.69 6.96
CA LEU A 162 7.64 -5.44 6.32
C LEU A 162 6.51 -4.82 5.50
N MET A 163 5.70 -5.64 4.82
CA MET A 163 4.48 -5.19 4.14
C MET A 163 3.53 -4.51 5.13
N LEU A 164 3.20 -5.19 6.23
CA LEU A 164 2.30 -4.67 7.26
C LEU A 164 2.86 -3.40 7.90
N THR A 165 4.17 -3.39 8.21
CA THR A 165 4.86 -2.21 8.76
C THR A 165 4.78 -1.03 7.79
N SER A 166 5.00 -1.25 6.49
CA SER A 166 4.88 -0.20 5.48
C SER A 166 3.44 0.33 5.38
N PHE A 167 2.44 -0.54 5.49
CA PHE A 167 1.04 -0.17 5.48
C PHE A 167 0.69 0.72 6.66
N VAL A 168 1.06 0.31 7.88
CA VAL A 168 0.85 1.10 9.11
C VAL A 168 1.58 2.43 9.02
N TYR A 169 2.84 2.43 8.58
CA TYR A 169 3.64 3.64 8.43
C TYR A 169 3.00 4.66 7.47
N PHE A 170 2.57 4.23 6.27
CA PHE A 170 1.96 5.14 5.31
C PHE A 170 0.56 5.59 5.71
N THR A 171 -0.18 4.76 6.45
CA THR A 171 -1.47 5.12 7.04
C THR A 171 -1.30 6.23 8.07
N TYR A 172 -0.39 6.05 9.03
CA TYR A 172 -0.09 7.09 10.02
C TYR A 172 0.44 8.37 9.36
N ARG A 173 1.30 8.23 8.33
CA ARG A 173 1.86 9.37 7.61
C ARG A 173 0.79 10.23 6.93
N ILE A 174 -0.23 9.61 6.33
CA ILE A 174 -1.31 10.40 5.69
C ILE A 174 -2.18 11.10 6.72
N TRP A 175 -2.52 10.42 7.83
CA TRP A 175 -3.28 11.03 8.92
C TRP A 175 -2.55 12.22 9.51
N LYS A 176 -1.25 12.07 9.81
CA LYS A 176 -0.43 13.15 10.37
C LYS A 176 -0.35 14.34 9.42
N LYS A 177 -0.12 14.08 8.13
CA LYS A 177 -0.07 15.12 7.11
C LYS A 177 -1.38 15.91 7.01
N GLU A 178 -2.53 15.22 7.01
CA GLU A 178 -3.82 15.91 6.88
C GLU A 178 -4.21 16.64 8.17
N TYR A 179 -3.83 16.11 9.33
CA TYR A 179 -3.98 16.77 10.62
C TYR A 179 -3.21 18.10 10.70
N GLU A 180 -1.92 18.09 10.34
CA GLU A 180 -1.08 19.30 10.32
C GLU A 180 -1.66 20.36 9.39
N LEU A 181 -2.04 19.97 8.17
CA LEU A 181 -2.61 20.90 7.21
C LEU A 181 -3.99 21.45 7.63
N ASN A 182 -4.78 20.67 8.36
CA ASN A 182 -6.05 21.16 8.93
C ASN A 182 -5.79 22.21 10.01
N ASN A 183 -4.82 21.98 10.89
CA ASN A 183 -4.44 22.93 11.93
C ASN A 183 -3.91 24.24 11.33
N ASP A 184 -3.02 24.15 10.33
CA ASP A 184 -2.53 25.33 9.61
C ASP A 184 -3.67 26.11 8.95
N SER A 185 -4.65 25.42 8.36
CA SER A 185 -5.79 26.05 7.71
C SER A 185 -6.72 26.72 8.72
N TYR A 186 -6.96 26.08 9.87
CA TYR A 186 -7.75 26.63 10.96
C TYR A 186 -7.11 27.88 11.57
N ASP A 187 -5.80 27.85 11.81
CA ASP A 187 -5.08 28.98 12.40
C ASP A 187 -5.03 30.18 11.44
N ASN A 188 -5.00 29.95 10.12
CA ASN A 188 -5.08 31.02 9.11
C ASN A 188 -6.49 31.62 8.96
N LEU A 189 -7.55 30.86 9.20
CA LEU A 189 -8.94 31.36 9.11
C LEU A 189 -9.35 32.20 10.33
N ASN A 190 -8.67 32.05 11.46
CA ASN A 190 -8.97 32.73 12.72
C ASN A 190 -7.93 33.80 13.10
N ARG A 191 -7.04 34.17 12.18
CA ARG A 191 -6.17 35.36 12.26
C ARG A 191 -6.83 36.55 11.58
#